data_AF-A0A2E8RD28-F1
#
_entry.id   AF-A0A2E8RD28-F1
#
_cell.length_a   1.000
_cell.length_b   1.000
_cell.length_c   1.000
_cell.angle_alpha   90.00
_cell.angle_beta   90.00
_cell.angle_gamma   90.00
#
_symmetry.space_group_name_H-M   'P 1'
#
loop_
_entity.id
_entity.type
_entity.pdbx_description
1 polymer ?
#
loop_
_entity_poly.entity_id
_entity_poly.type
_entity_poly.pdbx_seq_one_letter_code
_entity_poly.pdbx_strand_id
1 'polypeptide(L)'
;GNVLRTNTDLKLSFRIPPGVKADEVQEILKQVLEENPPYGAEVTYKPTEPADGFHAPPLHEGVASALESASMHLTGQPPMATWIGGTIPFMAMIQGKYPEACFLCTGSSGPGNNAHGPDEKLHIPHSKRLNVALADAIAALCE
;
A
#
# COMPACT_ATOMS: atom_id res chain seq x y z
N GLY A 1 -34.01 -12.36 -12.06
CA GLY A 1 -35.33 -11.78 -11.71
C GLY A 1 -35.85 -11.01 -12.92
N ASN A 2 -37.17 -10.99 -13.14
CA ASN A 2 -37.80 -10.46 -14.36
C ASN A 2 -38.32 -9.01 -14.20
N VAL A 3 -37.81 -8.27 -13.20
CA VAL A 3 -38.26 -6.93 -12.84
C VAL A 3 -37.18 -5.92 -13.24
N LEU A 4 -37.59 -4.80 -13.84
CA LEU A 4 -36.71 -3.66 -14.09
C LEU A 4 -36.42 -2.97 -12.75
N ARG A 5 -35.15 -2.90 -12.35
CA ARG A 5 -34.73 -2.23 -11.11
C ARG A 5 -34.85 -0.71 -11.28
N THR A 6 -35.21 -0.01 -10.21
CA THR A 6 -35.33 1.46 -10.17
C THR A 6 -33.99 2.17 -10.22
N ASN A 7 -32.94 1.57 -9.66
CA ASN A 7 -31.59 2.13 -9.57
C ASN A 7 -30.52 1.02 -9.51
N THR A 8 -29.26 1.41 -9.70
CA THR A 8 -28.07 0.58 -9.51
C THR A 8 -27.05 1.37 -8.71
N ASP A 9 -26.56 0.80 -7.60
CA ASP A 9 -25.45 1.37 -6.84
C ASP A 9 -24.20 0.51 -7.05
N LEU A 10 -23.06 1.16 -7.26
CA LEU A 10 -21.76 0.52 -7.44
C LEU A 10 -20.76 1.10 -6.44
N LYS A 11 -19.99 0.24 -5.78
CA LYS A 11 -18.83 0.65 -4.98
C LYS A 11 -17.58 0.54 -5.85
N LEU A 12 -17.05 1.69 -6.24
CA LEU A 12 -15.85 1.79 -7.07
C LEU A 12 -14.63 2.01 -6.18
N SER A 13 -13.51 1.37 -6.49
CA SER A 13 -12.25 1.53 -5.75
C SER A 13 -11.13 1.78 -6.75
N PHE A 14 -10.46 2.92 -6.62
CA PHE A 14 -9.39 3.35 -7.51
C PHE A 14 -8.08 3.35 -6.75
N ARG A 15 -7.06 2.68 -7.30
CA ARG A 15 -5.68 2.80 -6.81
C ARG A 15 -4.99 3.91 -7.59
N ILE A 16 -4.25 4.74 -6.87
CA ILE A 16 -3.42 5.80 -7.45
C ILE A 16 -1.95 5.52 -7.15
N PRO A 17 -1.02 5.88 -8.04
CA PRO A 17 0.40 5.76 -7.76
C PRO A 17 0.84 6.83 -6.72
N PRO A 18 1.95 6.60 -5.99
CA PRO A 18 2.55 7.63 -5.14
C PRO A 18 2.86 8.92 -5.92
N GLY A 19 2.67 10.07 -5.27
CA GLY A 19 2.86 11.41 -5.87
C GLY A 19 1.62 11.99 -6.56
N VAL A 20 0.56 11.20 -6.75
CA VAL A 20 -0.75 11.72 -7.16
C VAL A 20 -1.57 12.10 -5.93
N LYS A 21 -2.16 13.30 -5.93
CA LYS A 21 -3.05 13.73 -4.85
C LYS A 21 -4.42 13.11 -5.00
N ALA A 22 -4.86 12.40 -3.97
CA ALA A 22 -6.12 11.68 -3.97
C ALA A 22 -7.33 12.63 -4.06
N ASP A 23 -7.25 13.82 -3.46
CA ASP A 23 -8.29 14.85 -3.53
C ASP A 23 -8.56 15.30 -4.98
N GLU A 24 -7.49 15.60 -5.73
CA GLU A 24 -7.59 16.01 -7.14
C GLU A 24 -8.22 14.89 -8.00
N VAL A 25 -7.89 13.62 -7.71
CA VAL A 25 -8.49 12.46 -8.40
C VAL A 25 -9.99 12.33 -8.08
N GLN A 26 -10.41 12.60 -6.84
CA GLN A 26 -11.84 12.55 -6.49
C GLN A 26 -12.66 13.60 -7.21
N GLU A 27 -12.13 14.82 -7.36
CA GLU A 27 -12.78 15.88 -8.13
C GLU A 27 -12.95 15.49 -9.60
N ILE A 28 -11.89 14.93 -10.21
CA ILE A 28 -11.92 14.42 -11.59
C ILE A 28 -12.95 13.30 -11.72
N LEU A 29 -12.97 12.33 -10.80
CA LEU A 29 -13.93 11.22 -10.84
C LEU A 29 -15.37 11.72 -10.72
N LYS A 30 -15.64 12.67 -9.84
CA LYS A 30 -16.97 13.27 -9.70
C LYS A 30 -17.43 13.90 -11.01
N GLN A 31 -16.57 14.75 -11.59
CA GLN A 31 -16.87 15.38 -12.87
C GLN A 31 -17.15 14.34 -13.95
N VAL A 32 -16.22 13.41 -14.17
CA VAL A 32 -16.31 12.42 -15.26
C VAL A 32 -17.53 11.50 -15.11
N LEU A 33 -17.87 11.10 -13.89
CA LEU A 33 -18.99 10.17 -13.67
C LEU A 33 -20.36 10.86 -13.73
N GLU A 34 -20.46 12.14 -13.39
CA GLU A 34 -21.73 12.87 -13.38
C GLU A 34 -21.97 13.70 -14.67
N GLU A 35 -20.94 13.91 -15.49
CA GLU A 35 -21.03 14.70 -16.71
C GLU A 35 -21.80 13.99 -17.83
N ASN A 36 -22.80 14.68 -18.40
CA ASN A 36 -23.61 14.23 -19.55
C ASN A 36 -24.24 12.83 -19.38
N PRO A 37 -25.08 12.62 -18.34
CA PRO A 37 -25.65 11.30 -18.10
C PRO A 37 -26.54 10.85 -19.26
N PRO A 38 -26.40 9.61 -19.73
CA PRO A 38 -27.09 9.15 -20.93
C PRO A 38 -28.59 8.97 -20.66
N TYR A 39 -29.40 9.20 -21.70
CA TYR A 39 -30.85 8.93 -21.70
C TYR A 39 -31.66 9.63 -20.59
N GLY A 40 -31.15 10.75 -20.06
CA GLY A 40 -31.82 11.49 -18.99
C GLY A 40 -31.75 10.78 -17.63
N ALA A 41 -30.79 9.88 -17.44
CA ALA A 41 -30.54 9.25 -16.15
C ALA A 41 -30.07 10.27 -15.10
N GLU A 42 -30.36 10.00 -13.83
CA GLU A 42 -29.74 10.67 -12.70
C GLU A 42 -28.52 9.88 -12.25
N VAL A 43 -27.35 10.52 -12.22
CA VAL A 43 -26.09 9.92 -11.77
C VAL A 43 -25.52 10.77 -10.65
N THR A 44 -25.11 10.12 -9.56
CA THR A 44 -24.47 10.77 -8.41
C THR A 44 -23.26 9.97 -7.96
N TYR A 45 -22.14 10.65 -7.76
CA TYR A 45 -20.91 10.14 -7.19
C TYR A 45 -20.74 10.68 -5.75
N LYS A 46 -20.57 9.76 -4.81
CA LYS A 46 -20.36 10.05 -3.38
C LYS A 46 -18.96 9.56 -2.97
N PRO A 47 -17.95 10.43 -2.87
CA PRO A 47 -16.62 10.03 -2.45
C PRO A 47 -16.59 9.60 -0.98
N THR A 48 -15.67 8.70 -0.65
CA THR A 48 -15.24 8.41 0.73
C THR A 48 -13.93 9.13 1.02
N GLU A 49 -13.38 8.99 2.22
CA GLU A 49 -12.11 9.63 2.57
C GLU A 49 -10.98 9.23 1.59
N PRO A 50 -10.32 10.20 0.94
CA PRO A 50 -9.18 9.96 0.07
C PRO A 50 -7.93 9.55 0.85
N ALA A 51 -7.00 8.87 0.18
CA ALA A 51 -5.70 8.54 0.74
C ALA A 51 -4.61 8.60 -0.33
N ASP A 52 -3.59 9.42 -0.09
CA ASP A 52 -2.42 9.54 -0.95
C ASP A 52 -1.55 8.28 -0.90
N GLY A 53 -0.80 8.07 -1.99
CA GLY A 53 0.23 7.03 -2.04
C GLY A 53 1.49 7.40 -1.25
N PHE A 54 2.29 6.40 -0.91
CA PHE A 54 3.56 6.55 -0.19
C PHE A 54 4.73 6.06 -1.05
N HIS A 55 5.83 6.81 -1.06
CA HIS A 55 7.07 6.43 -1.73
C HIS A 55 8.23 6.55 -0.75
N ALA A 56 8.78 5.42 -0.30
CA ALA A 56 9.87 5.43 0.66
C ALA A 56 11.12 6.13 0.09
N PRO A 57 11.78 7.01 0.87
CA PRO A 57 13.13 7.47 0.54
C PRO A 57 14.14 6.32 0.68
N PRO A 58 15.36 6.48 0.13
CA PRO A 58 16.45 5.52 0.34
C PRO A 58 16.71 5.26 1.84
N LEU A 59 17.10 4.03 2.18
CA LEU A 59 17.52 3.68 3.54
C LEU A 59 18.91 4.25 3.84
N HIS A 60 19.20 4.46 5.13
CA HIS A 60 20.56 4.70 5.59
C HIS A 60 21.49 3.55 5.20
N GLU A 61 22.73 3.86 4.81
CA GLU A 61 23.69 2.88 4.29
C GLU A 61 23.92 1.74 5.29
N GLY A 62 24.13 2.04 6.57
CA GLY A 62 24.29 1.02 7.61
C GLY A 62 23.10 0.05 7.72
N VAL A 63 21.87 0.58 7.62
CA VAL A 63 20.65 -0.24 7.65
C VAL A 63 20.55 -1.09 6.38
N ALA A 64 20.85 -0.51 5.22
CA ALA A 64 20.84 -1.24 3.95
C ALA A 64 21.85 -2.40 3.95
N SER A 65 23.08 -2.16 4.40
CA SER A 65 24.13 -3.19 4.51
C SER A 65 23.80 -4.28 5.52
N ALA A 66 23.16 -3.92 6.65
CA ALA A 66 22.70 -4.89 7.64
C ALA A 66 21.60 -5.79 7.07
N LEU A 67 20.61 -5.21 6.38
CA LEU A 67 19.56 -5.98 5.71
C LEU A 67 20.10 -6.89 4.61
N GLU A 68 21.09 -6.43 3.84
CA GLU A 68 21.74 -7.24 2.82
C GLU A 68 22.46 -8.44 3.42
N SER A 69 23.28 -8.20 4.46
CA SER A 69 24.00 -9.25 5.17
C SER A 69 23.05 -10.27 5.81
N ALA A 70 22.00 -9.80 6.49
CA ALA A 70 20.99 -10.66 7.11
C ALA A 70 20.25 -11.51 6.07
N SER A 71 19.80 -10.91 4.97
CA SER A 71 19.08 -11.63 3.91
C SER A 71 19.96 -12.69 3.25
N MET A 72 21.21 -12.35 2.94
CA MET A 72 22.18 -13.28 2.36
C MET A 72 22.45 -14.46 3.29
N HIS A 73 22.62 -14.21 4.59
CA HIS A 73 22.82 -15.27 5.57
C HIS A 73 21.58 -16.16 5.73
N LEU A 74 20.38 -15.58 5.82
CA LEU A 74 19.14 -16.32 6.11
C LEU A 74 18.58 -17.06 4.89
N THR A 75 18.86 -16.58 3.68
CA THR A 75 18.20 -17.04 2.45
C THR A 75 19.13 -17.30 1.27
N GLY A 76 20.38 -16.85 1.33
CA GLY A 76 21.31 -16.91 0.20
C GLY A 76 20.97 -15.94 -0.94
N GLN A 77 20.07 -14.98 -0.71
CA GLN A 77 19.60 -14.00 -1.69
C GLN A 77 19.56 -12.58 -1.08
N PRO A 78 19.81 -11.53 -1.88
CA PRO A 78 19.73 -10.15 -1.40
C PRO A 78 18.27 -9.76 -1.11
N PRO A 79 18.04 -8.72 -0.28
CA PRO A 79 16.71 -8.18 -0.07
C PRO A 79 16.16 -7.60 -1.39
N MET A 80 14.85 -7.65 -1.54
CA MET A 80 14.17 -7.16 -2.75
C MET A 80 13.26 -5.99 -2.38
N ALA A 81 13.52 -4.83 -2.98
CA ALA A 81 12.56 -3.73 -2.95
C ALA A 81 11.35 -4.09 -3.83
N THR A 82 10.15 -3.94 -3.28
CA THR A 82 8.90 -4.25 -4.00
C THR A 82 7.93 -3.09 -3.90
N TRP A 83 7.05 -2.98 -4.90
CA TRP A 83 5.93 -2.07 -4.90
C TRP A 83 4.67 -2.83 -4.54
N ILE A 84 3.85 -2.25 -3.67
CA ILE A 84 2.62 -2.87 -3.18
C ILE A 84 1.44 -2.03 -3.64
N GLY A 85 0.46 -2.67 -4.30
CA GLY A 85 -0.78 -2.00 -4.75
C GLY A 85 -1.79 -1.71 -3.62
N GLY A 86 -1.45 -2.03 -2.38
CA GLY A 86 -2.23 -1.68 -1.18
C GLY A 86 -2.09 -0.21 -0.79
N THR A 87 -2.81 0.20 0.26
CA THR A 87 -2.70 1.56 0.82
C THR A 87 -2.68 1.47 2.33
N ILE A 88 -1.71 2.15 2.94
CA ILE A 88 -1.63 2.38 4.38
C ILE A 88 -1.60 3.91 4.54
N PRO A 89 -2.76 4.58 4.70
CA PRO A 89 -2.85 6.04 4.64
C PRO A 89 -1.91 6.77 5.62
N PHE A 90 -1.66 6.14 6.77
CA PHE A 90 -0.73 6.63 7.77
C PHE A 90 0.68 6.86 7.23
N MET A 91 1.12 6.08 6.24
CA MET A 91 2.47 6.21 5.66
C MET A 91 2.67 7.53 4.92
N ALA A 92 1.69 7.96 4.12
CA ALA A 92 1.75 9.25 3.44
C ALA A 92 1.72 10.42 4.44
N MET A 93 0.86 10.32 5.47
CA MET A 93 0.78 11.30 6.55
C MET A 93 2.12 11.46 7.29
N ILE A 94 2.75 10.35 7.68
CA ILE A 94 3.97 10.41 8.49
C ILE A 94 5.18 10.84 7.65
N GLN A 95 5.22 10.50 6.36
CA GLN A 95 6.21 11.02 5.42
C GLN A 95 6.12 12.54 5.28
N GLY A 96 4.91 13.09 5.14
CA GLY A 96 4.72 14.54 5.09
C GLY A 96 5.13 15.24 6.38
N LYS A 97 4.93 14.57 7.53
CA LYS A 97 5.29 15.11 8.85
C LYS A 97 6.79 15.04 9.16
N TYR A 98 7.47 13.98 8.71
CA TYR A 98 8.90 13.76 8.95
C TYR A 98 9.63 13.47 7.63
N PRO A 99 9.93 14.51 6.83
CA PRO A 99 10.51 14.34 5.50
C PRO A 99 11.91 13.70 5.51
N GLU A 100 12.66 13.89 6.60
CA GLU A 100 14.00 13.33 6.78
C GLU A 100 13.99 11.91 7.39
N ALA A 101 12.82 11.35 7.66
CA ALA A 101 12.73 9.99 8.21
C ALA A 101 13.02 8.93 7.14
N CYS A 102 13.77 7.91 7.52
CA CYS A 102 13.91 6.68 6.74
C CYS A 102 12.78 5.71 7.08
N PHE A 103 12.31 4.94 6.09
CA PHE A 103 11.18 4.03 6.25
C PHE A 103 11.53 2.62 5.75
N LEU A 104 11.49 1.65 6.66
CA LEU A 104 11.53 0.23 6.32
C LEU A 104 10.11 -0.35 6.35
N CYS A 105 9.41 -0.23 5.22
CA CYS A 105 8.08 -0.83 5.05
C CYS A 105 8.23 -2.28 4.59
N THR A 106 8.00 -3.22 5.51
CA THR A 106 8.14 -4.66 5.24
C THR A 106 7.09 -5.46 6.01
N GLY A 107 6.94 -6.74 5.71
CA GLY A 107 5.95 -7.60 6.33
C GLY A 107 6.09 -9.06 5.89
N SER A 108 5.33 -9.94 6.52
CA SER A 108 5.36 -11.38 6.24
C SER A 108 4.38 -11.83 5.14
N SER A 109 3.70 -10.88 4.50
CA SER A 109 2.75 -11.15 3.43
C SER A 109 3.47 -11.53 2.14
N GLY A 110 3.36 -12.80 1.76
CA GLY A 110 3.85 -13.33 0.50
C GLY A 110 2.76 -14.08 -0.27
N PRO A 111 3.11 -14.77 -1.37
CA PRO A 111 2.17 -15.57 -2.15
C PRO A 111 1.38 -16.55 -1.28
N GLY A 112 0.05 -16.53 -1.40
CA GLY A 112 -0.85 -17.40 -0.64
C GLY A 112 -1.09 -17.02 0.82
N ASN A 113 -0.59 -15.85 1.29
CA ASN A 113 -0.94 -15.29 2.60
C ASN A 113 -2.44 -14.93 2.70
N ASN A 114 -3.06 -14.53 1.58
CA ASN A 114 -4.49 -14.23 1.46
C ASN A 114 -5.01 -13.14 2.42
N ALA A 115 -4.24 -12.07 2.66
CA ALA A 115 -4.74 -10.92 3.41
C ALA A 115 -6.09 -10.45 2.86
N HIS A 116 -7.10 -10.31 3.73
CA HIS A 116 -8.50 -9.97 3.40
C HIS A 116 -9.25 -11.02 2.55
N GLY A 117 -8.70 -12.22 2.40
CA GLY A 117 -9.32 -13.34 1.69
C GLY A 117 -9.62 -14.52 2.61
N PRO A 118 -10.32 -15.55 2.10
CA PRO A 118 -10.43 -16.82 2.81
C PRO A 118 -9.05 -17.48 2.99
N ASP A 119 -8.93 -18.28 4.06
CA ASP A 119 -7.70 -19.00 4.41
C ASP A 119 -6.46 -18.09 4.56
N GLU A 120 -6.68 -16.90 5.12
CA GLU A 120 -5.60 -15.99 5.53
C GLU A 120 -4.64 -16.71 6.49
N LYS A 121 -3.34 -16.67 6.19
CA LYS A 121 -2.33 -17.44 6.94
C LYS A 121 -0.97 -16.81 6.94
N LEU A 122 -0.23 -17.03 8.01
CA LEU A 122 1.13 -16.53 8.19
C LEU A 122 2.16 -17.63 7.90
N HIS A 123 3.14 -17.36 7.04
CA HIS A 123 4.24 -18.30 6.82
C HIS A 123 5.28 -18.18 7.94
N ILE A 124 5.19 -19.07 8.94
CA ILE A 124 5.99 -19.02 10.17
C ILE A 124 7.51 -19.00 9.91
N PRO A 125 8.09 -19.85 9.04
CA PRO A 125 9.53 -19.78 8.77
C PRO A 125 9.98 -18.45 8.19
N HIS A 126 9.17 -17.82 7.33
CA HIS A 126 9.48 -16.52 6.75
C HIS A 126 9.40 -15.41 7.81
N SER A 127 8.35 -15.44 8.64
CA SER A 127 8.14 -14.46 9.70
C SER A 127 9.29 -14.46 10.73
N LYS A 128 9.83 -15.64 11.05
CA LYS A 128 11.02 -15.76 11.91
C LYS A 128 12.26 -15.11 11.28
N ARG A 129 12.50 -15.34 9.99
CA ARG A 129 13.62 -14.70 9.26
C ARG A 129 13.45 -13.18 9.20
N LEU A 130 12.24 -12.71 8.95
CA LEU A 130 11.92 -11.28 8.96
C LEU A 130 12.25 -10.64 10.30
N ASN A 131 11.89 -11.30 11.41
CA ASN A 131 12.21 -10.78 12.74
C ASN A 131 13.72 -10.66 13.01
N VAL A 132 14.53 -11.59 12.49
CA VAL A 132 16.00 -11.50 12.58
C VAL A 132 16.50 -10.30 11.76
N ALA A 133 16.06 -10.16 10.51
CA ALA A 133 16.45 -9.03 9.66
C ALA A 133 16.04 -7.67 10.26
N LEU A 134 14.88 -7.60 10.92
CA LEU A 134 14.44 -6.38 11.63
C LEU A 134 15.33 -6.09 12.85
N ALA A 135 15.73 -7.11 13.61
CA ALA A 135 16.64 -6.94 14.73
C ALA A 135 18.00 -6.41 14.27
N ASP A 136 18.56 -6.97 13.18
CA ASP A 136 19.83 -6.53 12.61
C ASP A 136 19.75 -5.09 12.09
N ALA A 137 18.64 -4.72 11.43
CA ALA A 137 18.40 -3.35 10.98
C ALA A 137 18.34 -2.34 12.14
N ILE A 138 17.72 -2.71 13.27
CA ILE A 138 17.66 -1.86 14.46
C ILE A 138 19.04 -1.76 15.12
N ALA A 139 19.79 -2.86 15.20
CA ALA A 139 21.14 -2.86 15.76
C ALA A 139 22.07 -1.92 14.99
N ALA A 140 21.97 -1.92 13.66
CA ALA A 140 22.75 -1.04 12.77
C ALA A 140 22.41 0.46 12.88
N LEU A 141 21.33 0.84 13.58
CA LEU A 141 21.05 2.25 13.90
C LEU A 141 21.84 2.75 15.13
N CYS A 142 22.41 1.83 15.92
CA CYS A 142 23.15 2.15 17.13
C CYS A 142 24.68 2.19 16.92
N GLU A 143 25.14 1.83 15.72
CA GLU A 143 26.55 1.84 15.29
C GLU A 143 26.88 3.12 14.52
#